data_AF-A0A7C4END1-F1
#
_entry.id   AF-A0A7C4END1-F1
#
_cell.length_a   1.000
_cell.length_b   1.000
_cell.length_c   1.000
_cell.angle_alpha   90.00
_cell.angle_beta   90.00
_cell.angle_gamma   90.00
#
_symmetry.space_group_name_H-M   'P 1'
#
loop_
_entity.id
_entity.type
_entity.pdbx_description
1 polymer ?
#
loop_
_entity_poly.entity_id
_entity_poly.type
_entity_poly.pdbx_seq_one_letter_code
_entity_poly.pdbx_strand_id
1 'polypeptide(L)'
;MFSKEWFIYVFGRWVVVSGIAGAIVQYFFADMLHIHTIPAFLLNQFCLACVFWYVDRLIFKRHFKENLLEFFRFPRIRHAFSLKDQCTMLTREFSDFRNAVSGNEENPQQWLHAFVDLVHAVEMTELLLREHSINIDAEIERVREENRKKGLYEQDPAKPKPHRTRQCQSDFLTAISQKTIIADGAMGTYLLHKLGNKETCLEYLNCINPDLVYSVHAEYCAAGAHLIETNTFGANRIKLARYGLAEKAAEINREGARIARKAAGSTVFVAGSVGPLGCLLSPYGTLSLADAHAAFREQIEALAEGGVDLIIIETMTSLLEAREAVLVCRQICDLPIVCQMSFTHEGFTLQGDPLGDSLVQLRSLGAAVVGMNCTIGPQEMLDLVQQIPADLQGILAVQPNAGLPAHKNGAITYPSSPEYFALYAPQFQQYGACLIGGCCGTTPDHIRAIAGALQQRPPAAQPRKKHSEPPSVALPAEPQKTTIPLYVEQQPFITVEVSPPKTIHFQEILNHIQAYKNAGADAINVTENPMARMHMSSLAFCALIKRQSDIKIFLHVTTRDKNLLALQSDLLGAAALGVDGVVALKGDPASIGDIPYATSVFDVSTTGLIKIIR
;
A
#
# COMPACT_ATOMS: atom_id res chain seq x y z
N MET A 1 -15.58 -13.59 -28.02
CA MET A 1 -15.17 -12.23 -27.60
C MET A 1 -13.97 -12.36 -26.69
N PHE A 2 -12.81 -11.89 -27.13
CA PHE A 2 -11.55 -11.98 -26.39
C PHE A 2 -11.59 -11.13 -25.13
N SER A 3 -10.93 -11.58 -24.05
CA SER A 3 -10.90 -10.83 -22.78
C SER A 3 -9.97 -9.63 -22.88
N LYS A 4 -10.19 -8.66 -22.00
CA LYS A 4 -9.44 -7.40 -21.92
C LYS A 4 -7.96 -7.65 -21.66
N GLU A 5 -7.61 -8.71 -20.92
CA GLU A 5 -6.24 -9.13 -20.68
C GLU A 5 -5.57 -9.67 -21.94
N TRP A 6 -6.30 -10.43 -22.78
CA TRP A 6 -5.76 -10.92 -24.06
C TRP A 6 -5.46 -9.77 -25.03
N PHE A 7 -6.36 -8.79 -25.11
CA PHE A 7 -6.15 -7.60 -25.93
C PHE A 7 -4.93 -6.80 -25.44
N ILE A 8 -4.80 -6.57 -24.13
CA ILE A 8 -3.66 -5.83 -23.57
C ILE A 8 -2.34 -6.60 -23.74
N TYR A 9 -2.35 -7.93 -23.58
CA TYR A 9 -1.16 -8.76 -23.70
C TYR A 9 -0.65 -8.84 -25.15
N VAL A 10 -1.55 -9.10 -26.11
CA VAL A 10 -1.18 -9.23 -27.52
C VAL A 10 -0.90 -7.87 -28.14
N PHE A 11 -1.75 -6.88 -27.91
CA PHE A 11 -1.62 -5.54 -28.48
C PHE A 11 -0.48 -4.75 -27.81
N GLY A 12 -0.27 -4.92 -26.50
CA GLY A 12 0.82 -4.29 -25.75
C GLY A 12 2.20 -4.77 -26.19
N ARG A 13 2.39 -6.09 -26.35
CA ARG A 13 3.64 -6.62 -26.94
C ARG A 13 3.81 -6.20 -28.40
N TRP A 14 2.71 -6.10 -29.16
CA TRP A 14 2.75 -5.64 -30.55
C TRP A 14 3.21 -4.20 -30.70
N VAL A 15 2.71 -3.28 -29.87
CA VAL A 15 3.10 -1.86 -29.89
C VAL A 15 4.59 -1.70 -29.58
N VAL A 16 5.12 -2.49 -28.64
CA VAL A 16 6.55 -2.49 -28.28
C VAL A 16 7.40 -3.03 -29.44
N VAL A 17 7.02 -4.14 -30.05
CA VAL A 17 7.76 -4.74 -31.18
C VAL A 17 7.69 -3.84 -32.42
N SER A 18 6.54 -3.21 -32.71
CA SER A 18 6.42 -2.25 -33.82
C SER A 18 7.23 -0.98 -33.57
N GLY A 19 7.34 -0.53 -32.31
CA GLY A 19 8.15 0.62 -31.94
C GLY A 19 9.65 0.36 -32.16
N ILE A 20 10.13 -0.82 -31.76
CA ILE A 20 11.53 -1.23 -31.96
C ILE A 20 11.84 -1.43 -33.45
N ALA A 21 10.97 -2.12 -34.19
CA ALA A 21 11.13 -2.29 -35.64
C ALA A 21 11.10 -0.94 -36.38
N GLY A 22 10.20 -0.03 -35.99
CA GLY A 22 10.14 1.32 -36.53
C GLY A 22 11.43 2.10 -36.29
N ALA A 23 12.01 2.01 -35.10
CA ALA A 23 13.29 2.65 -34.77
C ALA A 23 14.47 2.08 -35.60
N ILE A 24 14.52 0.77 -35.80
CA ILE A 24 15.57 0.11 -36.61
C ILE A 24 15.44 0.49 -38.09
N VAL A 25 14.22 0.52 -38.63
CA VAL A 25 13.96 0.93 -40.01
C VAL A 25 14.30 2.41 -40.18
N GLN A 26 13.94 3.26 -39.21
CA GLN A 26 14.27 4.68 -39.24
C GLN A 26 15.78 4.92 -39.20
N TYR A 27 16.52 4.12 -38.43
CA TYR A 27 17.98 4.09 -38.44
C TYR A 27 18.51 3.69 -39.82
N PHE A 28 18.02 2.61 -40.42
CA PHE A 28 18.45 2.14 -41.75
C PHE A 28 18.20 3.16 -42.87
N PHE A 29 17.03 3.81 -42.90
CA PHE A 29 16.69 4.79 -43.92
C PHE A 29 17.43 6.12 -43.76
N ALA A 30 17.65 6.57 -42.51
CA ALA A 30 18.33 7.83 -42.22
C ALA A 30 19.87 7.71 -42.41
N ASP A 31 20.48 6.65 -41.89
CA ASP A 31 21.95 6.50 -41.88
C ASP A 31 22.48 5.80 -43.13
N MET A 32 21.79 4.78 -43.64
CA MET A 32 22.32 3.96 -44.74
C MET A 32 21.87 4.42 -46.14
N LEU A 33 20.72 5.08 -46.26
CA LEU A 33 20.13 5.49 -47.54
C LEU A 33 19.99 7.01 -47.71
N HIS A 34 20.35 7.81 -46.69
CA HIS A 34 20.28 9.29 -46.68
C HIS A 34 18.90 9.88 -46.99
N ILE A 35 17.82 9.20 -46.61
CA ILE A 35 16.44 9.71 -46.77
C ILE A 35 15.97 10.27 -45.42
N HIS A 36 16.06 11.58 -45.25
CA HIS A 36 15.94 12.23 -43.93
C HIS A 36 14.51 12.59 -43.50
N THR A 37 13.49 12.44 -44.35
CA THR A 37 12.12 12.89 -44.06
C THR A 37 11.06 11.89 -44.47
N ILE A 38 10.91 10.81 -43.70
CA ILE A 38 9.67 10.02 -43.69
C ILE A 38 8.95 10.33 -42.38
N PRO A 39 7.71 10.88 -42.40
CA PRO A 39 6.94 11.10 -41.19
C PRO A 39 6.77 9.80 -40.40
N ALA A 40 7.06 9.82 -39.09
CA ALA A 40 7.08 8.63 -38.24
C ALA A 40 5.77 7.81 -38.32
N PHE A 41 4.63 8.48 -38.54
CA PHE A 41 3.34 7.83 -38.74
C PHE A 41 3.29 6.98 -40.03
N LEU A 42 3.81 7.48 -41.16
CA LEU A 42 3.83 6.74 -42.43
C LEU A 42 4.80 5.56 -42.38
N LEU A 43 5.93 5.72 -41.68
CA LEU A 43 6.89 4.64 -41.48
C LEU A 43 6.29 3.52 -40.61
N ASN A 44 5.56 3.89 -39.56
CA ASN A 44 4.88 2.94 -38.69
C ASN A 44 3.75 2.21 -39.42
N GLN A 45 2.98 2.90 -40.26
CA GLN A 45 1.96 2.29 -41.14
C GLN A 45 2.56 1.37 -42.20
N PHE A 46 3.71 1.73 -42.78
CA PHE A 46 4.44 0.89 -43.73
C PHE A 46 5.00 -0.37 -43.06
N CYS A 47 5.58 -0.24 -41.86
CA CYS A 47 6.03 -1.40 -41.07
C CYS A 47 4.86 -2.30 -40.70
N LEU A 48 3.73 -1.74 -40.27
CA LEU A 48 2.50 -2.50 -40.00
C LEU A 48 2.02 -3.24 -41.26
N ALA A 49 1.97 -2.56 -42.41
CA ALA A 49 1.53 -3.13 -43.67
C ALA A 49 2.47 -4.24 -44.17
N CYS A 50 3.79 -4.08 -44.04
CA CYS A 50 4.77 -5.11 -44.38
C CYS A 50 4.68 -6.33 -43.45
N VAL A 51 4.44 -6.11 -42.15
CA VAL A 51 4.25 -7.20 -41.17
C VAL A 51 2.92 -7.91 -41.41
N PHE A 52 1.83 -7.19 -41.65
CA PHE A 52 0.54 -7.78 -42.02
C PHE A 52 0.67 -8.55 -43.34
N TRP A 53 1.32 -7.99 -44.35
CA TRP A 53 1.56 -8.69 -45.63
C TRP A 53 2.46 -9.92 -45.46
N TYR A 54 3.46 -9.89 -44.58
CA TYR A 54 4.32 -11.04 -44.28
C TYR A 54 3.56 -12.14 -43.50
N VAL A 55 2.76 -11.76 -42.50
CA VAL A 55 1.90 -12.67 -41.72
C VAL A 55 0.80 -13.28 -42.61
N ASP A 56 0.18 -12.49 -43.47
CA ASP A 56 -0.91 -12.90 -44.36
C ASP A 56 -0.41 -13.77 -45.54
N ARG A 57 0.84 -13.56 -46.00
CA ARG A 57 1.40 -14.31 -47.14
C ARG A 57 2.17 -15.58 -46.76
N LEU A 58 2.83 -15.63 -45.60
CA LEU A 58 3.64 -16.79 -45.19
C LEU A 58 2.98 -17.68 -44.14
N ILE A 59 2.17 -17.14 -43.23
CA ILE A 59 1.54 -17.93 -42.15
C ILE A 59 0.16 -18.44 -42.60
N PHE A 60 -0.64 -17.61 -43.26
CA PHE A 60 -2.00 -17.99 -43.67
C PHE A 60 -2.05 -19.05 -44.77
N LYS A 61 -1.19 -18.96 -45.79
CA LYS A 61 -1.19 -19.90 -46.92
C LYS A 61 -0.56 -21.26 -46.63
N ARG A 62 0.29 -21.36 -45.59
CA ARG A 62 1.03 -22.59 -45.27
C ARG A 62 0.45 -23.37 -44.08
N HIS A 63 -0.42 -22.79 -43.26
CA HIS A 63 -0.92 -23.45 -42.04
C HIS A 63 -2.44 -23.62 -41.92
N PHE A 64 -3.26 -22.97 -42.74
CA PHE A 64 -4.72 -23.01 -42.53
C PHE A 64 -5.51 -23.52 -43.72
N LYS A 65 -5.22 -24.74 -44.17
CA LYS A 65 -6.21 -25.50 -44.94
C LYS A 65 -6.85 -26.67 -44.21
N GLU A 66 -6.28 -27.21 -43.11
CA GLU A 66 -6.88 -28.42 -42.50
C GLU A 66 -7.01 -28.47 -40.97
N ASN A 67 -6.27 -27.70 -40.15
CA ASN A 67 -6.25 -27.95 -38.68
C ASN A 67 -6.72 -26.79 -37.77
N LEU A 68 -7.71 -26.00 -38.20
CA LEU A 68 -8.30 -24.94 -37.35
C LEU A 68 -9.18 -25.50 -36.20
N LEU A 69 -9.37 -26.82 -36.13
CA LEU A 69 -10.05 -27.51 -35.03
C LEU A 69 -9.10 -28.00 -33.92
N GLU A 70 -7.77 -28.00 -34.12
CA GLU A 70 -6.80 -28.50 -33.12
C GLU A 70 -6.05 -27.40 -32.35
N PHE A 71 -6.13 -26.14 -32.78
CA PHE A 71 -5.35 -25.05 -32.16
C PHE A 71 -5.93 -24.54 -30.82
N PHE A 72 -7.15 -24.94 -30.46
CA PHE A 72 -7.71 -24.75 -29.12
C PHE A 72 -7.58 -26.05 -28.31
N ARG A 73 -6.43 -26.29 -27.69
CA ARG A 73 -6.31 -27.27 -26.57
C ARG A 73 -6.70 -26.67 -25.22
N PHE A 74 -7.76 -25.86 -25.21
CA PHE A 74 -8.54 -25.61 -24.01
C PHE A 74 -10.01 -25.74 -24.38
N PRO A 75 -10.67 -26.84 -24.02
CA PRO A 75 -12.12 -26.91 -24.12
C PRO A 75 -12.70 -25.97 -23.06
N ARG A 76 -13.15 -24.79 -23.47
CA ARG A 76 -14.26 -24.14 -22.75
C ARG A 76 -15.52 -24.93 -23.03
N ILE A 77 -15.77 -26.01 -22.29
CA ILE A 77 -17.08 -26.67 -22.28
C ILE A 77 -17.38 -27.15 -20.87
N ARG A 78 -18.57 -26.76 -20.39
CA ARG A 78 -19.33 -27.37 -19.29
C ARG A 78 -19.12 -28.90 -19.29
N HIS A 79 -18.26 -29.43 -18.43
CA HIS A 79 -18.24 -30.75 -17.78
C HIS A 79 -16.85 -30.94 -17.13
N ALA A 80 -16.80 -31.67 -16.01
CA ALA A 80 -15.75 -31.61 -14.99
C ALA A 80 -14.32 -31.91 -15.49
N PHE A 81 -13.38 -31.00 -15.20
CA PHE A 81 -11.95 -31.29 -15.21
C PHE A 81 -11.63 -32.16 -14.00
N SER A 82 -11.01 -33.33 -14.20
CA SER A 82 -10.70 -34.26 -13.11
C SER A 82 -9.28 -34.03 -12.56
N LEU A 83 -9.03 -34.46 -11.31
CA LEU A 83 -7.69 -34.44 -10.71
C LEU A 83 -6.64 -35.15 -11.59
N LYS A 84 -7.07 -36.20 -12.30
CA LYS A 84 -6.21 -36.97 -13.21
C LYS A 84 -5.70 -36.13 -14.39
N ASP A 85 -6.53 -35.23 -14.90
CA ASP A 85 -6.17 -34.36 -16.04
C ASP A 85 -5.12 -33.33 -15.61
N GLN A 86 -5.25 -32.80 -14.40
CA GLN A 86 -4.30 -31.84 -13.82
C GLN A 86 -2.96 -32.49 -13.46
N CYS A 87 -2.97 -33.69 -12.88
CA CYS A 87 -1.72 -34.43 -12.65
C CYS A 87 -0.97 -34.73 -13.97
N THR A 88 -1.71 -35.00 -15.05
CA THR A 88 -1.12 -35.24 -16.38
C THR A 88 -0.49 -33.96 -16.93
N MET A 89 -1.16 -32.81 -16.76
CA MET A 89 -0.64 -31.51 -17.13
C MET A 89 0.62 -31.15 -16.33
N LEU A 90 0.57 -31.28 -15.00
CA LEU A 90 1.69 -31.01 -14.11
C LEU A 90 2.93 -31.85 -14.46
N THR A 91 2.73 -33.14 -14.77
CA THR A 91 3.82 -34.03 -15.21
C THR A 91 4.48 -33.52 -16.50
N ARG A 92 3.68 -32.98 -17.43
CA ARG A 92 4.18 -32.42 -18.68
C ARG A 92 4.97 -31.13 -18.44
N GLU A 93 4.41 -30.17 -17.71
CA GLU A 93 5.09 -28.90 -17.39
C GLU A 93 6.41 -29.14 -16.63
N PHE A 94 6.44 -30.14 -15.74
CA PHE A 94 7.67 -30.51 -15.04
C PHE A 94 8.73 -31.08 -15.98
N SER A 95 8.32 -31.91 -16.96
CA SER A 95 9.23 -32.42 -17.99
C SER A 95 9.76 -31.30 -18.88
N ASP A 96 8.91 -30.36 -19.27
CA ASP A 96 9.27 -29.24 -20.13
C ASP A 96 10.24 -28.28 -19.41
N PHE A 97 10.00 -28.00 -18.12
CA PHE A 97 10.94 -27.26 -17.28
C PHE A 97 12.28 -27.99 -17.13
N ARG A 98 12.28 -29.28 -16.81
CA ARG A 98 13.52 -30.07 -16.68
C ARG A 98 14.34 -30.04 -17.97
N ASN A 99 13.68 -30.13 -19.13
CA ASN A 99 14.34 -30.05 -20.43
C ASN A 99 14.87 -28.63 -20.73
N ALA A 100 14.18 -27.58 -20.27
CA ALA A 100 14.64 -26.20 -20.41
C ALA A 100 15.87 -25.88 -19.54
N VAL A 101 15.99 -26.52 -18.37
CA VAL A 101 17.13 -26.35 -17.45
C VAL A 101 18.35 -27.18 -17.88
N SER A 102 18.12 -28.40 -18.38
CA SER A 102 19.22 -29.31 -18.75
C SER A 102 19.98 -28.80 -20.00
N GLY A 103 21.18 -28.26 -19.75
CA GLY A 103 22.10 -27.76 -20.77
C GLY A 103 22.29 -26.24 -20.81
N ASN A 104 21.56 -25.46 -20.00
CA ASN A 104 21.67 -23.99 -19.92
C ASN A 104 21.53 -23.48 -18.47
N GLU A 105 22.19 -24.14 -17.52
CA GLU A 105 22.09 -23.85 -16.09
C GLU A 105 22.52 -22.41 -15.72
N GLU A 106 23.37 -21.78 -16.54
CA GLU A 106 23.91 -20.43 -16.29
C GLU A 106 23.07 -19.28 -16.92
N ASN A 107 21.92 -19.55 -17.55
CA ASN A 107 21.07 -18.51 -18.16
C ASN A 107 19.63 -18.48 -17.61
N PRO A 108 19.39 -17.76 -16.48
CA PRO A 108 18.10 -17.72 -15.80
C PRO A 108 16.94 -17.21 -16.66
N GLN A 109 17.21 -16.34 -17.63
CA GLN A 109 16.16 -15.75 -18.47
C GLN A 109 15.54 -16.77 -19.44
N GLN A 110 16.27 -17.83 -19.81
CA GLN A 110 15.79 -18.79 -20.80
C GLN A 110 14.83 -19.83 -20.24
N TRP A 111 14.99 -20.25 -18.99
CA TRP A 111 14.09 -21.22 -18.35
C TRP A 111 13.00 -20.58 -17.48
N LEU A 112 13.01 -19.24 -17.31
CA LEU A 112 12.03 -18.49 -16.52
C LEU A 112 10.58 -18.71 -16.99
N HIS A 113 10.36 -18.82 -18.30
CA HIS A 113 9.02 -19.06 -18.85
C HIS A 113 8.48 -20.44 -18.45
N ALA A 114 9.28 -21.50 -18.64
CA ALA A 114 8.90 -22.86 -18.25
C ALA A 114 8.77 -23.01 -16.72
N PHE A 115 9.54 -22.23 -15.95
CA PHE A 115 9.41 -22.18 -14.50
C PHE A 115 8.07 -21.57 -14.06
N VAL A 116 7.67 -20.44 -14.64
CA VAL A 116 6.40 -19.78 -14.33
C VAL A 116 5.20 -20.67 -14.69
N ASP A 117 5.25 -21.35 -15.84
CA ASP A 117 4.19 -22.27 -16.26
C ASP A 117 4.10 -23.49 -15.33
N LEU A 118 5.24 -24.03 -14.88
CA LEU A 118 5.28 -25.09 -13.87
C LEU A 118 4.71 -24.63 -12.52
N VAL A 119 5.10 -23.44 -12.04
CA VAL A 119 4.57 -22.87 -10.78
C VAL A 119 3.06 -22.73 -10.86
N HIS A 120 2.53 -22.22 -11.97
CA HIS A 120 1.10 -22.06 -12.16
C HIS A 120 0.35 -23.41 -12.19
N ALA A 121 0.93 -24.43 -12.84
CA ALA A 121 0.34 -25.78 -12.83
C ALA A 121 0.34 -26.42 -11.44
N VAL A 122 1.38 -26.16 -10.63
CA VAL A 122 1.45 -26.58 -9.22
C VAL A 122 0.35 -25.91 -8.40
N GLU A 123 0.23 -24.58 -8.47
CA GLU A 123 -0.77 -23.80 -7.72
C GLU A 123 -2.21 -24.26 -8.04
N MET A 124 -2.52 -24.48 -9.31
CA MET A 124 -3.86 -24.95 -9.72
C MET A 124 -4.15 -26.38 -9.26
N THR A 125 -3.13 -27.25 -9.24
CA THR A 125 -3.27 -28.62 -8.71
C THR A 125 -3.44 -28.58 -7.18
N GLU A 126 -2.73 -27.69 -6.49
CA GLU A 126 -2.85 -27.50 -5.05
C GLU A 126 -4.27 -27.08 -4.66
N LEU A 127 -4.83 -26.08 -5.35
CA LEU A 127 -6.20 -25.61 -5.11
C LEU A 127 -7.22 -26.74 -5.25
N LEU A 128 -7.10 -27.56 -6.30
CA LEU A 128 -8.01 -28.70 -6.53
C LEU A 128 -7.86 -29.80 -5.47
N LEU A 129 -6.63 -30.09 -5.03
CA LEU A 129 -6.38 -31.06 -3.96
C LEU A 129 -6.96 -30.57 -2.62
N ARG A 130 -6.84 -29.27 -2.32
CA ARG A 130 -7.46 -28.66 -1.13
C ARG A 130 -8.99 -28.69 -1.19
N GLU A 131 -9.59 -28.44 -2.36
CA GLU A 131 -11.05 -28.61 -2.57
C GLU A 131 -11.53 -30.04 -2.31
N HIS A 132 -10.67 -31.05 -2.57
CA HIS A 132 -10.95 -32.46 -2.27
C HIS A 132 -10.55 -32.87 -0.84
N SER A 133 -10.31 -31.92 0.06
CA SER A 133 -9.96 -32.15 1.48
C SER A 133 -8.67 -32.95 1.69
N ILE A 134 -7.72 -32.90 0.75
CA ILE A 134 -6.41 -33.53 0.89
C ILE A 134 -5.50 -32.58 1.69
N ASN A 135 -4.85 -33.10 2.74
CA ASN A 135 -3.96 -32.31 3.60
C ASN A 135 -2.56 -32.19 2.97
N ILE A 136 -2.41 -31.19 2.10
CA ILE A 136 -1.19 -30.93 1.34
C ILE A 136 -0.03 -30.52 2.25
N ASP A 137 -0.32 -29.75 3.30
CA ASP A 137 0.71 -29.25 4.22
C ASP A 137 1.42 -30.41 4.95
N ALA A 138 0.68 -31.45 5.33
CA ALA A 138 1.24 -32.67 5.90
C ALA A 138 2.11 -33.45 4.91
N GLU A 139 1.72 -33.49 3.64
CA GLU A 139 2.48 -34.19 2.58
C GLU A 139 3.76 -33.43 2.20
N ILE A 140 3.72 -32.09 2.16
CA ILE A 140 4.90 -31.23 1.98
C ILE A 140 5.92 -31.48 3.09
N GLU A 141 5.47 -31.53 4.35
CA GLU A 141 6.37 -31.81 5.48
C GLU A 141 6.93 -33.25 5.42
N ARG A 142 6.13 -34.24 5.02
CA ARG A 142 6.60 -35.61 4.80
C ARG A 142 7.71 -35.67 3.75
N VAL A 143 7.54 -34.99 2.61
CA VAL A 143 8.53 -34.93 1.52
C VAL A 143 9.78 -34.17 1.94
N ARG A 144 9.65 -33.06 2.68
CA ARG A 144 10.79 -32.32 3.26
C ARG A 144 11.61 -33.20 4.22
N GLU A 145 10.93 -33.97 5.07
CA GLU A 145 11.56 -34.92 5.99
C GLU A 145 12.33 -36.01 5.23
N GLU A 146 11.75 -36.57 4.17
CA GLU A 146 12.40 -37.55 3.29
C GLU A 146 13.61 -36.97 2.55
N ASN A 147 13.50 -35.75 2.04
CA ASN A 147 14.60 -35.08 1.33
C ASN A 147 15.74 -34.68 2.27
N ARG A 148 15.43 -34.33 3.54
CA ARG A 148 16.44 -34.14 4.60
C ARG A 148 17.19 -35.45 4.87
N LYS A 149 16.48 -36.58 4.96
CA LYS A 149 17.11 -37.90 5.14
C LYS A 149 17.98 -38.32 3.96
N LYS A 150 17.65 -37.86 2.74
CA LYS A 150 18.43 -38.10 1.51
C LYS A 150 19.61 -37.13 1.33
N GLY A 151 19.79 -36.16 2.22
CA GLY A 151 20.90 -35.20 2.14
C GLY A 151 20.80 -34.23 0.95
N LEU A 152 19.60 -34.02 0.39
CA LEU A 152 19.37 -33.22 -0.82
C LEU A 152 19.27 -31.70 -0.56
N TYR A 153 19.42 -31.27 0.68
CA TYR A 153 19.55 -29.86 1.03
C TYR A 153 21.03 -29.57 1.26
N GLU A 154 21.63 -28.77 0.38
CA GLU A 154 23.03 -28.37 0.50
C GLU A 154 23.28 -27.65 1.84
N GLN A 155 24.44 -27.92 2.43
CA GLN A 155 24.96 -27.09 3.52
C GLN A 155 25.42 -25.76 2.92
N ASP A 156 24.50 -24.81 2.90
CA ASP A 156 24.62 -23.39 2.53
C ASP A 156 26.02 -22.77 2.77
N PRO A 157 26.82 -22.51 1.71
CA PRO A 157 28.09 -21.81 1.82
C PRO A 157 27.83 -20.30 1.88
N ALA A 158 28.16 -19.72 3.04
CA ALA A 158 27.96 -18.32 3.44
C ALA A 158 26.56 -17.97 3.99
N LYS A 159 26.11 -18.74 5.00
CA LYS A 159 25.41 -18.09 6.11
C LYS A 159 26.33 -17.01 6.69
N PRO A 160 25.94 -15.72 6.77
CA PRO A 160 26.54 -14.85 7.77
C PRO A 160 26.40 -15.59 9.10
N LYS A 161 27.50 -15.73 9.84
CA LYS A 161 27.51 -16.42 11.14
C LYS A 161 26.26 -15.98 11.91
N PRO A 162 25.45 -16.90 12.46
CA PRO A 162 24.21 -16.53 13.11
C PRO A 162 24.51 -15.47 14.15
N HIS A 163 24.11 -14.22 13.87
CA HIS A 163 24.28 -13.11 14.77
C HIS A 163 23.32 -13.31 15.94
N ARG A 164 23.65 -14.16 16.91
CA ARG A 164 22.93 -14.29 18.20
C ARG A 164 21.38 -14.40 18.14
N THR A 165 20.77 -14.68 16.99
CA THR A 165 19.36 -14.36 16.69
C THR A 165 18.35 -15.35 17.26
N ARG A 166 18.68 -16.64 17.35
CA ARG A 166 17.73 -17.67 17.81
C ARG A 166 17.29 -17.48 19.27
N GLN A 167 18.18 -16.99 20.13
CA GLN A 167 17.88 -16.82 21.55
C GLN A 167 17.09 -15.53 21.83
N CYS A 168 17.32 -14.47 21.07
CA CYS A 168 16.60 -13.20 21.23
C CYS A 168 15.14 -13.26 20.72
N GLN A 169 14.90 -14.00 19.63
CA GLN A 169 13.55 -14.27 19.13
C GLN A 169 12.69 -15.01 20.16
N SER A 170 13.27 -16.02 20.82
CA SER A 170 12.54 -16.77 21.85
C SER A 170 12.22 -15.91 23.06
N ASP A 171 13.10 -14.99 23.44
CA ASP A 171 12.94 -14.23 24.68
C ASP A 171 11.81 -13.20 24.59
N PHE A 172 11.71 -12.45 23.49
CA PHE A 172 10.60 -11.49 23.29
C PHE A 172 9.24 -12.20 23.18
N LEU A 173 9.13 -13.21 22.30
CA LEU A 173 7.88 -13.93 22.09
C LEU A 173 7.42 -14.67 23.35
N THR A 174 8.37 -15.19 24.13
CA THR A 174 8.06 -15.79 25.44
C THR A 174 7.56 -14.71 26.40
N ALA A 175 8.27 -13.58 26.52
CA ALA A 175 7.91 -12.52 27.45
C ALA A 175 6.51 -11.94 27.16
N ILE A 176 6.20 -11.65 25.89
CA ILE A 176 4.90 -11.07 25.50
C ILE A 176 3.74 -12.05 25.65
N SER A 177 3.99 -13.36 25.60
CA SER A 177 2.99 -14.38 25.88
C SER A 177 2.66 -14.53 27.38
N GLN A 178 3.58 -14.11 28.25
CA GLN A 178 3.47 -14.28 29.71
C GLN A 178 2.98 -13.02 30.43
N LYS A 179 3.30 -11.85 29.90
CA LYS A 179 2.93 -10.56 30.49
C LYS A 179 2.73 -9.50 29.41
N THR A 180 1.98 -8.47 29.76
CA THR A 180 1.88 -7.25 28.95
C THR A 180 3.24 -6.55 28.92
N ILE A 181 3.74 -6.28 27.71
CA ILE A 181 4.94 -5.50 27.45
C ILE A 181 4.55 -4.02 27.42
N ILE A 182 5.35 -3.19 28.09
CA ILE A 182 5.16 -1.74 28.11
C ILE A 182 6.14 -1.16 27.11
N ALA A 183 5.64 -0.64 25.99
CA ALA A 183 6.45 0.10 25.04
C ALA A 183 6.70 1.53 25.54
N ASP A 184 7.66 2.22 24.94
CA ASP A 184 7.94 3.62 25.24
C ASP A 184 6.86 4.56 24.67
N GLY A 185 7.16 5.86 24.78
CA GLY A 185 6.33 6.94 24.26
C GLY A 185 6.93 7.54 22.99
N ALA A 186 6.50 8.76 22.66
CA ALA A 186 6.98 9.43 21.46
C ALA A 186 8.51 9.66 21.47
N MET A 187 9.19 9.21 20.42
CA MET A 187 10.55 9.65 20.10
C MET A 187 10.52 11.04 19.44
N GLY A 188 9.74 11.20 18.38
CA GLY A 188 9.75 12.40 17.52
C GLY A 188 9.33 13.68 18.25
N THR A 189 8.14 13.72 18.84
CA THR A 189 7.65 14.92 19.54
C THR A 189 8.48 15.25 20.77
N TYR A 190 9.07 14.25 21.42
CA TYR A 190 9.88 14.45 22.62
C TYR A 190 11.28 15.00 22.30
N LEU A 191 11.93 14.49 21.25
CA LEU A 191 13.16 15.08 20.70
C LEU A 191 12.92 16.52 20.23
N LEU A 192 11.84 16.76 19.49
CA LEU A 192 11.50 18.10 19.02
C LEU A 192 11.32 19.09 20.18
N HIS A 193 10.64 18.66 21.25
CA HIS A 193 10.51 19.44 22.48
C HIS A 193 11.87 19.73 23.13
N LYS A 194 12.75 18.73 23.29
CA LYS A 194 14.11 18.92 23.84
C LYS A 194 14.98 19.85 23.00
N LEU A 195 14.72 19.95 21.69
CA LEU A 195 15.41 20.87 20.77
C LEU A 195 14.79 22.27 20.73
N GLY A 196 13.73 22.53 21.50
CA GLY A 196 13.02 23.81 21.49
C GLY A 196 12.20 24.04 20.22
N ASN A 197 11.61 22.97 19.66
CA ASN A 197 10.74 22.99 18.47
C ASN A 197 11.42 23.48 17.19
N LYS A 198 12.73 23.25 17.05
CA LYS A 198 13.47 23.53 15.81
C LYS A 198 13.26 22.39 14.80
N GLU A 199 12.78 22.73 13.61
CA GLU A 199 12.63 21.77 12.52
C GLU A 199 14.00 21.22 12.10
N THR A 200 14.13 19.90 12.09
CA THR A 200 15.32 19.17 11.65
C THR A 200 14.92 17.75 11.22
N CYS A 201 15.81 17.03 10.55
CA CYS A 201 15.67 15.58 10.37
C CYS A 201 16.03 14.89 11.70
N LEU A 202 15.01 14.42 12.42
CA LEU A 202 15.17 13.84 13.75
C LEU A 202 15.95 12.53 13.70
N GLU A 203 15.79 11.73 12.65
CA GLU A 203 16.54 10.49 12.46
C GLU A 203 18.05 10.76 12.32
N TYR A 204 18.43 11.87 11.67
CA TYR A 204 19.85 12.22 11.50
C TYR A 204 20.54 12.59 12.82
N LEU A 205 19.78 12.88 13.89
CA LEU A 205 20.33 13.05 15.24
C LEU A 205 21.08 11.80 15.72
N ASN A 206 20.78 10.61 15.20
CA ASN A 206 21.56 9.41 15.47
C ASN A 206 23.04 9.59 15.12
N CYS A 207 23.35 10.37 14.08
CA CYS A 207 24.72 10.62 13.64
C CYS A 207 25.31 11.90 14.26
N ILE A 208 24.51 12.98 14.36
CA ILE A 208 25.03 14.31 14.73
C ILE A 208 24.85 14.66 16.21
N ASN A 209 23.96 13.98 16.93
CA ASN A 209 23.73 14.21 18.34
C ASN A 209 23.27 12.92 19.06
N PRO A 210 24.10 11.87 19.05
CA PRO A 210 23.75 10.55 19.58
C PRO A 210 23.47 10.57 21.10
N ASP A 211 24.10 11.49 21.85
CA ASP A 211 23.90 11.62 23.29
C ASP A 211 22.49 12.13 23.63
N LEU A 212 21.92 13.02 22.80
CA LEU A 212 20.53 13.45 22.97
C LEU A 212 19.57 12.28 22.74
N VAL A 213 19.76 11.50 21.68
CA VAL A 213 18.94 10.31 21.38
C VAL A 213 19.07 9.28 22.50
N TYR A 214 20.30 9.02 22.97
CA TYR A 214 20.55 8.14 24.11
C TYR A 214 19.79 8.59 25.36
N SER A 215 19.82 9.89 25.69
CA SER A 215 19.16 10.39 26.89
C SER A 215 17.63 10.19 26.85
N VAL A 216 17.00 10.35 25.69
CA VAL A 216 15.57 10.04 25.52
C VAL A 216 15.27 8.56 25.80
N HIS A 217 16.02 7.64 25.20
CA HIS A 217 15.83 6.21 25.47
C HIS A 217 16.05 5.86 26.95
N ALA A 218 17.10 6.42 27.56
CA ALA A 218 17.41 6.19 28.97
C ALA A 218 16.28 6.68 29.90
N GLU A 219 15.67 7.82 29.58
CA GLU A 219 14.52 8.36 30.32
C GLU A 219 13.29 7.45 30.20
N TYR A 220 13.00 6.89 29.02
CA TYR A 220 11.91 5.91 28.86
C TYR A 220 12.19 4.57 29.57
N CYS A 221 13.43 4.08 29.52
CA CYS A 221 13.83 2.90 30.30
C CYS A 221 13.64 3.15 31.81
N ALA A 222 14.06 4.31 32.31
CA ALA A 222 13.88 4.70 33.70
C ALA A 222 12.41 4.92 34.10
N ALA A 223 11.54 5.24 33.14
CA ALA A 223 10.10 5.34 33.34
C ALA A 223 9.39 3.98 33.45
N GLY A 224 10.07 2.87 33.15
CA GLY A 224 9.52 1.52 33.24
C GLY A 224 9.12 0.90 31.89
N ALA A 225 9.63 1.42 30.77
CA ALA A 225 9.49 0.76 29.48
C ALA A 225 10.19 -0.61 29.49
N HIS A 226 9.49 -1.64 29.03
CA HIS A 226 10.03 -2.98 28.75
C HIS A 226 10.56 -3.11 27.32
N LEU A 227 10.12 -2.23 26.43
CA LEU A 227 10.51 -2.15 25.03
C LEU A 227 10.68 -0.69 24.65
N ILE A 228 11.75 -0.36 23.92
CA ILE A 228 11.96 0.97 23.33
C ILE A 228 12.10 0.88 21.81
N GLU A 229 11.63 1.89 21.12
CA GLU A 229 11.68 1.99 19.66
C GLU A 229 12.87 2.81 19.21
N THR A 230 13.65 2.35 18.23
CA THR A 230 14.79 3.10 17.68
C THR A 230 14.34 4.42 17.07
N ASN A 231 15.20 5.45 17.10
CA ASN A 231 14.94 6.73 16.41
C ASN A 231 15.13 6.60 14.88
N THR A 232 14.28 5.79 14.24
CA THR A 232 14.43 5.40 12.83
C THR A 232 13.12 5.38 12.05
N PHE A 233 12.01 5.86 12.62
CA PHE A 233 10.69 5.87 12.00
C PHE A 233 10.69 6.32 10.52
N GLY A 234 11.34 7.44 10.21
CA GLY A 234 11.48 7.96 8.84
C GLY A 234 12.81 7.68 8.16
N ALA A 235 13.66 6.80 8.68
CA ALA A 235 15.03 6.59 8.22
C ALA A 235 15.13 5.73 6.95
N ASN A 236 14.19 5.85 6.01
CA ASN A 236 14.29 5.22 4.70
C ASN A 236 14.81 6.19 3.64
N ARG A 237 15.40 5.63 2.58
CA ARG A 237 16.00 6.37 1.46
C ARG A 237 15.06 7.42 0.86
N ILE A 238 13.77 7.10 0.73
CA ILE A 238 12.76 7.97 0.11
C ILE A 238 12.50 9.20 0.98
N LYS A 239 12.21 9.01 2.28
CA LYS A 239 11.98 10.12 3.22
C LYS A 239 13.23 10.94 3.46
N LEU A 240 14.41 10.32 3.48
CA LEU A 240 15.69 10.99 3.69
C LEU A 240 16.17 11.79 2.46
N ALA A 241 15.68 11.46 1.26
CA ALA A 241 16.03 12.18 0.03
C ALA A 241 15.70 13.67 0.10
N ARG A 242 14.58 14.05 0.75
CA ARG A 242 14.19 15.47 0.91
C ARG A 242 15.20 16.29 1.73
N TYR A 243 16.04 15.61 2.51
CA TYR A 243 17.11 16.22 3.33
C TYR A 243 18.50 16.05 2.70
N GLY A 244 18.60 15.46 1.50
CA GLY A 244 19.88 15.11 0.88
C GLY A 244 20.63 13.97 1.60
N LEU A 245 19.91 13.13 2.36
CA LEU A 245 20.48 12.07 3.21
C LEU A 245 20.14 10.66 2.72
N ALA A 246 19.65 10.50 1.49
CA ALA A 246 19.26 9.21 0.91
C ALA A 246 20.34 8.13 1.05
N GLU A 247 21.60 8.45 0.71
CA GLU A 247 22.73 7.51 0.78
C GLU A 247 23.20 7.21 2.22
N LYS A 248 22.66 7.92 3.22
CA LYS A 248 22.96 7.68 4.64
C LYS A 248 21.90 6.83 5.34
N ALA A 249 20.90 6.32 4.62
CA ALA A 249 19.81 5.54 5.22
C ALA A 249 20.34 4.37 6.07
N ALA A 250 21.21 3.53 5.52
CA ALA A 250 21.76 2.40 6.27
C ALA A 250 22.63 2.82 7.48
N GLU A 251 23.41 3.90 7.36
CA GLU A 251 24.21 4.45 8.47
C GLU A 251 23.31 4.93 9.62
N ILE A 252 22.31 5.75 9.31
CA ILE A 252 21.38 6.34 10.29
C ILE A 252 20.63 5.24 11.06
N ASN A 253 20.21 4.17 10.37
CA ASN A 253 19.52 3.04 11.01
C ASN A 253 20.44 2.23 11.93
N ARG A 254 21.66 1.90 11.48
CA ARG A 254 22.64 1.18 12.31
C ARG A 254 22.98 1.96 13.56
N GLU A 255 23.22 3.26 13.45
CA GLU A 255 23.52 4.10 14.61
C GLU A 255 22.31 4.25 15.54
N GLY A 256 21.10 4.43 15.01
CA GLY A 256 19.87 4.45 15.80
C GLY A 256 19.67 3.18 16.63
N ALA A 257 19.88 2.01 16.01
CA ALA A 257 19.82 0.72 16.69
C ALA A 257 20.89 0.57 17.77
N ARG A 258 22.14 0.98 17.50
CA ARG A 258 23.24 0.92 18.48
C ARG A 258 23.00 1.82 19.69
N ILE A 259 22.48 3.02 19.48
CA ILE A 259 22.17 3.97 20.57
C ILE A 259 21.06 3.40 21.46
N ALA A 260 19.97 2.91 20.85
CA ALA A 260 18.88 2.28 21.59
C ALA A 260 19.37 1.05 22.37
N ARG A 261 20.17 0.17 21.75
CA ARG A 261 20.79 -0.99 22.43
C ARG A 261 21.65 -0.56 23.62
N LYS A 262 22.44 0.49 23.48
CA LYS A 262 23.27 1.01 24.56
C LYS A 262 22.42 1.47 25.75
N ALA A 263 21.30 2.14 25.49
CA ALA A 263 20.39 2.61 26.54
C ALA A 263 19.59 1.47 27.20
N ALA A 264 19.11 0.52 26.39
CA ALA A 264 18.31 -0.62 26.85
C ALA A 264 19.09 -1.61 27.70
N GLY A 265 20.41 -1.71 27.50
CA GLY A 265 21.24 -2.70 28.16
C GLY A 265 20.80 -4.13 27.83
N SER A 266 20.62 -4.96 28.85
CA SER A 266 20.19 -6.36 28.71
C SER A 266 18.77 -6.64 29.22
N THR A 267 18.08 -5.62 29.75
CA THR A 267 16.81 -5.77 30.47
C THR A 267 15.60 -5.26 29.70
N VAL A 268 15.83 -4.42 28.68
CA VAL A 268 14.80 -3.79 27.86
C VAL A 268 14.97 -4.27 26.42
N PHE A 269 13.86 -4.57 25.75
CA PHE A 269 13.87 -4.96 24.33
C PHE A 269 14.03 -3.72 23.44
N VAL A 270 14.74 -3.87 22.32
CA VAL A 270 14.91 -2.83 21.31
C VAL A 270 14.15 -3.21 20.05
N ALA A 271 13.15 -2.41 19.69
CA ALA A 271 12.42 -2.55 18.45
C ALA A 271 12.97 -1.62 17.36
N GLY A 272 13.34 -2.18 16.23
CA GLY A 272 13.68 -1.41 15.03
C GLY A 272 12.42 -0.77 14.44
N SER A 273 12.23 0.53 14.64
CA SER A 273 11.09 1.29 14.14
C SER A 273 11.20 1.54 12.63
N VAL A 274 10.15 1.13 11.91
CA VAL A 274 9.99 1.27 10.46
C VAL A 274 8.62 1.90 10.17
N GLY A 275 8.62 3.18 9.81
CA GLY A 275 7.42 3.90 9.41
C GLY A 275 7.12 3.84 7.91
N PRO A 276 6.03 4.48 7.44
CA PRO A 276 5.70 4.55 6.02
C PRO A 276 6.77 5.32 5.22
N LEU A 277 6.89 4.98 3.93
CA LEU A 277 7.81 5.59 2.97
C LEU A 277 7.41 7.03 2.62
N GLY A 278 6.20 7.44 2.97
CA GLY A 278 5.72 8.81 2.79
C GLY A 278 5.32 9.16 1.35
N CYS A 279 5.12 8.15 0.50
CA CYS A 279 4.60 8.28 -0.86
C CYS A 279 3.59 7.16 -1.11
N LEU A 280 2.54 7.44 -1.88
CA LEU A 280 1.56 6.42 -2.25
C LEU A 280 2.17 5.39 -3.21
N LEU A 281 1.95 4.10 -2.93
CA LEU A 281 2.37 3.00 -3.81
C LEU A 281 1.46 2.92 -5.04
N SER A 282 2.04 2.50 -6.17
CA SER A 282 1.29 2.13 -7.36
C SER A 282 0.30 1.00 -7.02
N PRO A 283 -0.95 1.05 -7.50
CA PRO A 283 -1.48 1.97 -8.53
C PRO A 283 -2.05 3.30 -8.02
N TYR A 284 -2.03 3.56 -6.71
CA TYR A 284 -2.59 4.79 -6.13
C TYR A 284 -1.66 6.00 -6.35
N GLY A 285 -0.37 5.82 -6.11
CA GLY A 285 0.65 6.84 -6.36
C GLY A 285 1.66 6.45 -7.44
N THR A 286 2.81 7.11 -7.37
CA THR A 286 3.91 7.00 -8.35
C THR A 286 5.03 6.07 -7.93
N LEU A 287 5.10 5.70 -6.64
CA LEU A 287 6.16 4.82 -6.14
C LEU A 287 5.89 3.38 -6.60
N SER A 288 6.86 2.76 -7.28
CA SER A 288 6.73 1.37 -7.71
C SER A 288 6.85 0.43 -6.52
N LEU A 289 6.25 -0.76 -6.61
CA LEU A 289 6.38 -1.78 -5.56
C LEU A 289 7.85 -2.23 -5.40
N ALA A 290 8.60 -2.28 -6.50
CA ALA A 290 10.02 -2.65 -6.47
C ALA A 290 10.88 -1.62 -5.71
N ASP A 291 10.59 -0.32 -5.90
CA ASP A 291 11.30 0.73 -5.17
C ASP A 291 10.92 0.74 -3.69
N ALA A 292 9.64 0.46 -3.37
CA ALA A 292 9.18 0.30 -1.99
C ALA A 292 9.86 -0.89 -1.31
N HIS A 293 9.91 -2.05 -1.97
CA HIS A 293 10.61 -3.25 -1.51
C HIS A 293 12.09 -2.95 -1.19
N ALA A 294 12.79 -2.30 -2.13
CA ALA A 294 14.19 -1.95 -1.96
C ALA A 294 14.42 -0.99 -0.79
N ALA A 295 13.57 0.02 -0.62
CA ALA A 295 13.67 0.99 0.47
C ALA A 295 13.43 0.33 1.85
N PHE A 296 12.43 -0.54 1.96
CA PHE A 296 12.21 -1.30 3.20
C PHE A 296 13.35 -2.27 3.49
N ARG A 297 13.87 -2.96 2.46
CA ARG A 297 14.98 -3.91 2.61
C ARG A 297 16.21 -3.21 3.18
N GLU A 298 16.64 -2.10 2.57
CA GLU A 298 17.81 -1.33 3.03
C GLU A 298 17.67 -0.90 4.50
N GLN A 299 16.49 -0.42 4.89
CA GLN A 299 16.22 0.01 6.26
C GLN A 299 16.25 -1.17 7.25
N ILE A 300 15.54 -2.26 6.95
CA ILE A 300 15.40 -3.40 7.86
C ILE A 300 16.72 -4.18 7.98
N GLU A 301 17.47 -4.35 6.90
CA GLU A 301 18.81 -4.97 6.95
C GLU A 301 19.74 -4.19 7.89
N ALA A 302 19.77 -2.87 7.76
CA ALA A 302 20.58 -2.00 8.62
C ALA A 302 20.15 -2.05 10.11
N LEU A 303 18.85 -2.12 10.39
CA LEU A 303 18.34 -2.30 11.75
C LEU A 303 18.75 -3.66 12.34
N ALA A 304 18.61 -4.74 11.55
CA ALA A 304 19.00 -6.08 11.96
C ALA A 304 20.52 -6.17 12.23
N GLU A 305 21.36 -5.59 11.37
CA GLU A 305 22.81 -5.43 11.60
C GLU A 305 23.14 -4.65 12.87
N GLY A 306 22.29 -3.67 13.20
CA GLY A 306 22.39 -2.87 14.42
C GLY A 306 22.07 -3.64 15.71
N GLY A 307 21.52 -4.84 15.61
CA GLY A 307 21.28 -5.74 16.74
C GLY A 307 19.99 -5.43 17.52
N VAL A 308 18.92 -5.07 16.82
CA VAL A 308 17.57 -4.98 17.40
C VAL A 308 17.01 -6.36 17.79
N ASP A 309 16.10 -6.41 18.76
CA ASP A 309 15.46 -7.66 19.21
C ASP A 309 14.26 -8.06 18.33
N LEU A 310 13.60 -7.06 17.74
CA LEU A 310 12.42 -7.18 16.89
C LEU A 310 12.33 -6.02 15.90
N ILE A 311 11.48 -6.15 14.90
CA ILE A 311 11.09 -5.05 14.01
C ILE A 311 9.67 -4.61 14.38
N ILE A 312 9.47 -3.30 14.53
CA ILE A 312 8.15 -2.71 14.67
C ILE A 312 7.85 -1.87 13.43
N ILE A 313 6.90 -2.36 12.63
CA ILE A 313 6.38 -1.67 11.46
C ILE A 313 5.20 -0.86 11.96
N GLU A 314 5.31 0.46 12.00
CA GLU A 314 4.35 1.31 12.72
C GLU A 314 3.80 2.46 11.87
N THR A 315 2.63 2.97 12.27
CA THR A 315 1.95 4.09 11.63
C THR A 315 1.71 3.89 10.12
N MET A 316 1.55 2.63 9.68
CA MET A 316 1.23 2.37 8.28
C MET A 316 -0.18 2.85 7.97
N THR A 317 -0.31 3.67 6.91
CA THR A 317 -1.59 4.28 6.49
C THR A 317 -2.23 3.55 5.32
N SER A 318 -1.61 2.45 4.90
CA SER A 318 -1.99 1.60 3.78
C SER A 318 -1.73 0.15 4.13
N LEU A 319 -2.72 -0.71 3.93
CA LEU A 319 -2.53 -2.15 4.06
C LEU A 319 -1.53 -2.66 3.01
N LEU A 320 -1.58 -2.12 1.79
CA LEU A 320 -0.66 -2.50 0.71
C LEU A 320 0.80 -2.27 1.11
N GLU A 321 1.11 -1.10 1.67
CA GLU A 321 2.45 -0.74 2.15
C GLU A 321 2.87 -1.58 3.36
N ALA A 322 1.97 -1.77 4.33
CA ALA A 322 2.24 -2.58 5.52
C ALA A 322 2.56 -4.04 5.17
N ARG A 323 1.80 -4.63 4.24
CA ARG A 323 2.03 -6.00 3.74
C ARG A 323 3.42 -6.13 3.12
N GLU A 324 3.82 -5.15 2.32
CA GLU A 324 5.14 -5.14 1.67
C GLU A 324 6.28 -5.11 2.71
N ALA A 325 6.18 -4.24 3.71
CA ALA A 325 7.16 -4.18 4.80
C ALA A 325 7.26 -5.49 5.59
N VAL A 326 6.12 -6.15 5.88
CA VAL A 326 6.10 -7.46 6.56
C VAL A 326 6.78 -8.53 5.71
N LEU A 327 6.45 -8.60 4.41
CA LEU A 327 7.03 -9.56 3.48
C LEU A 327 8.54 -9.38 3.34
N VAL A 328 9.01 -8.14 3.18
CA VAL A 328 10.45 -7.82 3.14
C VAL A 328 11.12 -8.32 4.42
N CYS A 329 10.56 -7.99 5.59
CA CYS A 329 11.12 -8.42 6.87
C CYS A 329 11.23 -9.95 6.96
N ARG A 330 10.18 -10.69 6.59
CA ARG A 330 10.18 -12.17 6.52
C ARG A 330 11.21 -12.75 5.55
N GLN A 331 11.52 -12.05 4.46
CA GLN A 331 12.48 -12.51 3.45
C GLN A 331 13.94 -12.39 3.92
N ILE A 332 14.24 -11.42 4.79
CA ILE A 332 15.63 -11.05 5.11
C ILE A 332 16.05 -11.34 6.54
N CYS A 333 15.10 -11.52 7.46
CA CYS A 333 15.43 -11.87 8.84
C CYS A 333 14.29 -12.62 9.55
N ASP A 334 14.67 -13.35 10.60
CA ASP A 334 13.74 -14.15 11.41
C ASP A 334 13.23 -13.39 12.67
N LEU A 335 13.62 -12.13 12.86
CA LEU A 335 13.26 -11.31 14.03
C LEU A 335 11.74 -11.21 14.23
N PRO A 336 11.17 -11.18 15.44
CA PRO A 336 9.73 -10.99 15.60
C PRO A 336 9.26 -9.68 14.95
N ILE A 337 8.03 -9.68 14.41
CA ILE A 337 7.42 -8.49 13.82
C ILE A 337 6.24 -8.05 14.69
N VAL A 338 6.25 -6.81 15.12
CA VAL A 338 5.06 -6.08 15.55
C VAL A 338 4.63 -5.22 14.36
N CYS A 339 3.38 -5.33 13.90
CA CYS A 339 2.89 -4.52 12.78
C CYS A 339 1.65 -3.73 13.18
N GLN A 340 1.76 -2.40 13.18
CA GLN A 340 0.71 -1.47 13.54
C GLN A 340 0.34 -0.60 12.35
N MET A 341 -0.95 -0.36 12.22
CA MET A 341 -1.52 0.56 11.25
C MET A 341 -2.22 1.71 11.98
N SER A 342 -2.34 2.86 11.33
CA SER A 342 -3.02 4.01 11.90
C SER A 342 -4.43 4.14 11.35
N PHE A 343 -5.40 4.18 12.25
CA PHE A 343 -6.83 4.23 11.93
C PHE A 343 -7.47 5.52 12.44
N THR A 344 -8.45 5.99 11.68
CA THR A 344 -9.40 7.01 12.10
C THR A 344 -10.38 6.45 13.15
N HIS A 345 -11.14 7.31 13.82
CA HIS A 345 -12.14 6.89 14.80
C HIS A 345 -13.23 5.97 14.17
N GLU A 346 -13.44 6.09 12.86
CA GLU A 346 -14.36 5.26 12.07
C GLU A 346 -13.83 3.85 11.79
N GLY A 347 -12.58 3.53 12.15
CA GLY A 347 -12.00 2.19 11.97
C GLY A 347 -11.41 1.94 10.58
N PHE A 348 -11.07 3.00 9.84
CA PHE A 348 -10.40 2.92 8.53
C PHE A 348 -9.05 3.62 8.54
N THR A 349 -8.10 3.11 7.77
CA THR A 349 -6.86 3.86 7.48
C THR A 349 -7.16 5.08 6.61
N LEU A 350 -6.18 5.98 6.43
CA LEU A 350 -6.31 7.10 5.50
C LEU A 350 -6.56 6.66 4.05
N GLN A 351 -6.13 5.45 3.66
CA GLN A 351 -6.40 4.88 2.34
C GLN A 351 -7.69 4.05 2.28
N GLY A 352 -8.46 3.99 3.37
CA GLY A 352 -9.74 3.32 3.43
C GLY A 352 -9.67 1.82 3.75
N ASP A 353 -8.54 1.31 4.26
CA ASP A 353 -8.43 -0.09 4.65
C ASP A 353 -9.17 -0.33 5.98
N PRO A 354 -10.09 -1.31 6.05
CA PRO A 354 -10.85 -1.58 7.27
C PRO A 354 -10.00 -2.25 8.35
N LEU A 355 -10.22 -1.87 9.61
CA LEU A 355 -9.47 -2.33 10.78
C LEU A 355 -9.36 -3.86 10.89
N GLY A 356 -10.49 -4.56 10.94
CA GLY A 356 -10.52 -6.01 11.16
C GLY A 356 -9.75 -6.80 10.10
N ASP A 357 -10.05 -6.56 8.83
CA ASP A 357 -9.43 -7.27 7.71
C ASP A 357 -7.93 -6.97 7.61
N SER A 358 -7.54 -5.73 7.89
CA SER A 358 -6.14 -5.32 7.88
C SER A 358 -5.31 -6.11 8.89
N LEU A 359 -5.78 -6.17 10.15
CA LEU A 359 -5.06 -6.88 11.21
C LEU A 359 -4.99 -8.40 10.95
N VAL A 360 -6.07 -9.01 10.47
CA VAL A 360 -6.08 -10.45 10.10
C VAL A 360 -5.08 -10.74 8.99
N GLN A 361 -5.05 -9.92 7.94
CA GLN A 361 -4.11 -10.10 6.84
C GLN A 361 -2.66 -9.96 7.30
N LEU A 362 -2.33 -8.92 8.07
CA LEU A 362 -0.97 -8.75 8.59
C LEU A 362 -0.54 -9.92 9.48
N ARG A 363 -1.46 -10.43 10.31
CA ARG A 363 -1.21 -11.63 11.11
C ARG A 363 -0.90 -12.84 10.24
N SER A 364 -1.69 -13.06 9.18
CA SER A 364 -1.50 -14.18 8.25
C SER A 364 -0.16 -14.12 7.49
N LEU A 365 0.40 -12.92 7.29
CA LEU A 365 1.69 -12.71 6.64
C LEU A 365 2.90 -12.92 7.55
N GLY A 366 2.67 -13.21 8.84
CA GLY A 366 3.73 -13.54 9.79
C GLY A 366 4.06 -12.44 10.80
N ALA A 367 3.22 -11.40 10.94
CA ALA A 367 3.34 -10.49 12.08
C ALA A 367 3.03 -11.23 13.39
N ALA A 368 3.96 -11.19 14.35
CA ALA A 368 3.81 -11.85 15.65
C ALA A 368 2.76 -11.16 16.54
N VAL A 369 2.69 -9.83 16.44
CA VAL A 369 1.73 -8.96 17.11
C VAL A 369 1.22 -7.98 16.06
N VAL A 370 -0.08 -7.69 16.08
CA VAL A 370 -0.70 -6.70 15.19
C VAL A 370 -1.39 -5.64 16.01
N GLY A 371 -1.60 -4.44 15.48
CA GLY A 371 -2.27 -3.43 16.29
C GLY A 371 -2.43 -2.06 15.67
N MET A 372 -2.58 -1.09 16.55
CA MET A 372 -2.88 0.28 16.20
C MET A 372 -2.02 1.25 16.98
N ASN A 373 -1.56 2.28 16.30
CA ASN A 373 -0.87 3.39 16.93
C ASN A 373 -1.21 4.72 16.24
N CYS A 374 -0.93 5.82 16.95
CA CYS A 374 -1.11 7.18 16.46
C CYS A 374 -2.58 7.56 16.15
N THR A 375 -2.74 8.67 15.44
CA THR A 375 -3.99 9.34 15.00
C THR A 375 -4.95 9.78 16.11
N ILE A 376 -5.41 8.86 16.97
CA ILE A 376 -6.47 9.07 17.96
C ILE A 376 -5.97 8.90 19.39
N GLY A 377 -6.77 9.38 20.36
CA GLY A 377 -6.47 9.32 21.78
C GLY A 377 -6.85 7.98 22.45
N PRO A 378 -6.61 7.85 23.78
CA PRO A 378 -6.86 6.60 24.51
C PRO A 378 -8.32 6.13 24.50
N GLN A 379 -9.30 7.03 24.60
CA GLN A 379 -10.72 6.67 24.60
C GLN A 379 -11.15 6.14 23.23
N GLU A 380 -10.87 6.88 22.16
CA GLU A 380 -11.21 6.49 20.81
C GLU A 380 -10.52 5.17 20.42
N MET A 381 -9.26 4.99 20.86
CA MET A 381 -8.53 3.75 20.64
C MET A 381 -9.14 2.57 21.40
N LEU A 382 -9.69 2.80 22.60
CA LEU A 382 -10.40 1.76 23.34
C LEU A 382 -11.68 1.34 22.61
N ASP A 383 -12.41 2.30 22.05
CA ASP A 383 -13.61 2.03 21.27
C ASP A 383 -13.31 1.17 20.03
N LEU A 384 -12.15 1.36 19.38
CA LEU A 384 -11.68 0.49 18.29
C LEU A 384 -11.24 -0.89 18.80
N VAL A 385 -10.47 -0.96 19.90
CA VAL A 385 -10.00 -2.24 20.47
C VAL A 385 -11.17 -3.16 20.82
N GLN A 386 -12.29 -2.60 21.30
CA GLN A 386 -13.50 -3.36 21.61
C GLN A 386 -14.17 -4.02 20.40
N GLN A 387 -13.90 -3.50 19.19
CA GLN A 387 -14.45 -4.01 17.92
C GLN A 387 -13.57 -5.10 17.30
N ILE A 388 -12.36 -5.33 17.82
CA ILE A 388 -11.40 -6.28 17.24
C ILE A 388 -11.90 -7.73 17.40
N PRO A 389 -11.79 -8.57 16.35
CA PRO A 389 -12.11 -10.00 16.42
C PRO A 389 -11.43 -10.71 17.60
N ALA A 390 -12.16 -11.64 18.23
CA ALA A 390 -11.67 -12.36 19.41
C ALA A 390 -10.37 -13.13 19.15
N ASP A 391 -10.18 -13.65 17.93
CA ASP A 391 -8.99 -14.43 17.55
C ASP A 391 -7.69 -13.61 17.49
N LEU A 392 -7.81 -12.27 17.48
CA LEU A 392 -6.67 -11.36 17.55
C LEU A 392 -6.38 -10.92 18.98
N GLN A 393 -7.23 -11.23 19.95
CA GLN A 393 -6.98 -10.89 21.36
C GLN A 393 -5.77 -11.67 21.90
N GLY A 394 -4.94 -11.01 22.72
CA GLY A 394 -3.70 -11.57 23.24
C GLY A 394 -2.49 -11.39 22.32
N ILE A 395 -2.68 -10.85 21.11
CA ILE A 395 -1.61 -10.46 20.18
C ILE A 395 -1.77 -9.01 19.70
N LEU A 396 -2.41 -8.16 20.50
CA LEU A 396 -2.67 -6.75 20.16
C LEU A 396 -1.63 -5.78 20.72
N ALA A 397 -1.16 -4.88 19.86
CA ALA A 397 -0.36 -3.71 20.22
C ALA A 397 -1.19 -2.43 20.18
N VAL A 398 -1.11 -1.60 21.21
CA VAL A 398 -1.92 -0.38 21.36
C VAL A 398 -1.07 0.79 21.85
N GLN A 399 -0.88 1.80 21.01
CA GLN A 399 -0.05 2.99 21.29
C GLN A 399 -0.77 4.28 20.84
N PRO A 400 -1.75 4.80 21.60
CA PRO A 400 -2.51 5.98 21.24
C PRO A 400 -1.67 7.28 21.34
N ASN A 401 -2.13 8.33 20.65
CA ASN A 401 -1.60 9.69 20.85
C ASN A 401 -2.05 10.26 22.19
N ALA A 402 -1.34 11.29 22.68
CA ALA A 402 -1.75 12.04 23.86
C ALA A 402 -2.90 13.03 23.61
N GLY A 403 -3.98 12.51 23.02
CA GLY A 403 -5.10 13.26 22.50
C GLY A 403 -4.85 13.75 21.07
N LEU A 404 -5.83 14.47 20.52
CA LEU A 404 -5.70 15.09 19.20
C LEU A 404 -4.72 16.27 19.26
N PRO A 405 -3.90 16.47 18.21
CA PRO A 405 -2.96 17.58 18.16
C PRO A 405 -3.70 18.92 18.19
N ALA A 406 -3.30 19.81 19.10
CA ALA A 406 -3.83 21.16 19.24
C ALA A 406 -2.73 22.19 19.02
N HIS A 407 -3.00 23.21 18.21
CA HIS A 407 -2.07 24.34 18.03
C HIS A 407 -2.19 25.33 19.20
N LYS A 408 -1.10 25.55 19.93
CA LYS A 408 -1.02 26.56 20.98
C LYS A 408 0.30 27.33 20.85
N ASN A 409 0.22 28.64 20.69
CA ASN A 409 1.39 29.54 20.55
C ASN A 409 2.37 29.14 19.43
N GLY A 410 1.87 28.65 18.29
CA GLY A 410 2.69 28.24 17.15
C GLY A 410 3.36 26.87 17.29
N ALA A 411 3.13 26.14 18.39
CA ALA A 411 3.59 24.77 18.59
C ALA A 411 2.41 23.78 18.63
N ILE A 412 2.67 22.54 18.20
CA ILE A 412 1.71 21.43 18.36
C ILE A 412 1.81 20.94 19.81
N THR A 413 0.68 20.91 20.49
CA THR A 413 0.53 20.43 21.87
C THR A 413 -0.47 19.28 21.91
N TYR A 414 -0.25 18.36 22.86
CA TYR A 414 -1.09 17.20 23.07
C TYR A 414 -1.72 17.32 24.47
N PRO A 415 -3.05 17.41 24.58
CA PRO A 415 -3.69 17.85 25.83
C PRO A 415 -3.85 16.75 26.87
N SER A 416 -3.69 15.48 26.51
CA SER A 416 -3.91 14.37 27.44
C SER A 416 -2.81 14.30 28.50
N SER A 417 -3.20 14.10 29.76
CA SER A 417 -2.26 13.96 30.88
C SER A 417 -1.81 12.51 31.10
N PRO A 418 -0.69 12.28 31.81
CA PRO A 418 -0.26 10.95 32.24
C PRO A 418 -1.33 10.20 33.05
N GLU A 419 -2.05 10.90 33.93
CA GLU A 419 -3.10 10.31 34.77
C GLU A 419 -4.26 9.81 33.92
N TYR A 420 -4.64 10.55 32.87
CA TYR A 420 -5.67 10.12 31.95
C TYR A 420 -5.25 8.83 31.22
N PHE A 421 -4.01 8.75 30.72
CA PHE A 421 -3.49 7.51 30.10
C PHE A 421 -3.53 6.29 31.03
N ALA A 422 -3.15 6.49 32.28
CA ALA A 422 -3.13 5.45 33.29
C ALA A 422 -4.52 4.80 33.50
N LEU A 423 -5.62 5.54 33.26
CA LEU A 423 -6.98 5.00 33.36
C LEU A 423 -7.30 3.98 32.25
N TYR A 424 -6.68 4.10 31.07
CA TYR A 424 -6.98 3.24 29.91
C TYR A 424 -6.06 2.04 29.78
N ALA A 425 -4.83 2.10 30.28
CA ALA A 425 -3.89 0.99 30.16
C ALA A 425 -4.43 -0.36 30.71
N PRO A 426 -5.06 -0.43 31.91
CA PRO A 426 -5.69 -1.67 32.39
C PRO A 426 -6.87 -2.11 31.52
N GLN A 427 -7.59 -1.18 30.91
CA GLN A 427 -8.70 -1.50 30.02
C GLN A 427 -8.20 -2.11 28.71
N PHE A 428 -7.17 -1.55 28.09
CA PHE A 428 -6.52 -2.17 26.93
C PHE A 428 -6.05 -3.59 27.23
N GLN A 429 -5.41 -3.79 28.39
CA GLN A 429 -4.99 -5.12 28.85
C GLN A 429 -6.19 -6.07 28.99
N GLN A 430 -7.30 -5.60 29.58
CA GLN A 430 -8.53 -6.39 29.73
C GLN A 430 -9.11 -6.83 28.38
N TYR A 431 -8.98 -6.01 27.33
CA TYR A 431 -9.41 -6.35 25.97
C TYR A 431 -8.34 -7.07 25.13
N GLY A 432 -7.27 -7.55 25.77
CA GLY A 432 -6.29 -8.44 25.13
C GLY A 432 -5.11 -7.72 24.48
N ALA A 433 -4.84 -6.46 24.81
CA ALA A 433 -3.58 -5.82 24.44
C ALA A 433 -2.40 -6.44 25.21
N CYS A 434 -1.46 -7.03 24.48
CA CYS A 434 -0.23 -7.61 25.01
C CYS A 434 0.97 -6.65 24.91
N LEU A 435 0.87 -5.59 24.11
CA LEU A 435 1.84 -4.50 24.05
C LEU A 435 1.09 -3.17 24.18
N ILE A 436 1.46 -2.36 25.18
CA ILE A 436 0.82 -1.07 25.46
C ILE A 436 1.91 -0.01 25.62
N GLY A 437 1.77 1.13 24.94
CA GLY A 437 2.68 2.27 25.08
C GLY A 437 2.02 3.57 24.68
N GLY A 438 2.81 4.50 24.16
CA GLY A 438 2.33 5.80 23.69
C GLY A 438 2.90 6.18 22.33
N CYS A 439 2.16 6.99 21.58
CA CYS A 439 2.63 7.62 20.34
C CYS A 439 2.77 9.14 20.56
N CYS A 440 2.40 9.97 19.58
CA CYS A 440 2.69 11.40 19.58
C CYS A 440 2.17 12.12 20.83
N GLY A 441 3.02 12.96 21.43
CA GLY A 441 2.71 13.73 22.62
C GLY A 441 2.90 13.00 23.96
N THR A 442 3.08 11.69 23.94
CA THR A 442 3.43 10.94 25.17
C THR A 442 4.87 11.18 25.58
N THR A 443 5.14 11.10 26.87
CA THR A 443 6.42 11.43 27.51
C THR A 443 6.82 10.35 28.51
N PRO A 444 8.04 10.35 29.07
CA PRO A 444 8.42 9.42 30.14
C PRO A 444 7.44 9.43 31.33
N ASP A 445 6.80 10.56 31.63
CA ASP A 445 5.79 10.61 32.71
C ASP A 445 4.54 9.80 32.39
N HIS A 446 4.12 9.76 31.12
CA HIS A 446 3.02 8.91 30.66
C HIS A 446 3.38 7.43 30.80
N ILE A 447 4.58 7.05 30.40
CA ILE A 447 5.04 5.65 30.51
C ILE A 447 5.15 5.22 31.97
N ARG A 448 5.60 6.11 32.86
CA ARG A 448 5.63 5.85 34.31
C ARG A 448 4.22 5.66 34.88
N ALA A 449 3.26 6.46 34.43
CA ALA A 449 1.87 6.34 34.85
C ALA A 449 1.22 5.03 34.34
N ILE A 450 1.48 4.64 33.09
CA ILE A 450 1.06 3.35 32.51
C ILE A 450 1.67 2.19 33.30
N ALA A 451 2.97 2.23 33.58
CA ALA A 451 3.66 1.19 34.35
C ALA A 451 3.09 1.05 35.76
N GLY A 452 2.81 2.17 36.44
CA GLY A 452 2.16 2.16 37.74
C GLY A 452 0.75 1.58 37.71
N ALA A 453 -0.04 1.89 36.68
CA ALA A 453 -1.40 1.37 36.53
C ALA A 453 -1.43 -0.14 36.25
N LEU A 454 -0.51 -0.65 35.41
CA LEU A 454 -0.45 -2.06 35.05
C LEU A 454 0.17 -2.96 36.13
N GLN A 455 0.83 -2.39 37.13
CA GLN A 455 1.28 -3.13 38.32
C GLN A 455 0.13 -3.43 39.29
N GLN A 456 -0.95 -2.66 39.24
CA GLN A 456 -2.12 -2.90 40.07
C GLN A 456 -2.92 -4.08 39.51
N ARG A 457 -3.45 -4.93 40.41
CA ARG A 457 -4.23 -6.10 40.01
C ARG A 457 -5.39 -5.65 39.11
N PRO A 458 -5.55 -6.23 37.89
CA PRO A 458 -6.59 -5.78 36.98
C PRO A 458 -7.96 -5.92 37.68
N PRO A 459 -8.85 -4.92 37.55
CA PRO A 459 -10.23 -5.06 37.96
C PRO A 459 -10.82 -6.34 37.33
N ALA A 460 -11.69 -7.03 38.06
CA ALA A 460 -12.36 -8.22 37.53
C ALA A 460 -12.96 -7.91 36.15
N ALA A 461 -12.67 -8.76 35.16
CA ALA A 461 -13.15 -8.60 33.79
C ALA A 461 -14.66 -8.33 33.83
N GLN A 462 -15.08 -7.14 33.39
CA GLN A 462 -16.50 -6.84 33.36
C GLN A 462 -17.15 -7.77 32.33
N PRO A 463 -18.27 -8.43 32.67
CA PRO A 463 -19.00 -9.22 31.71
C PRO A 463 -19.36 -8.32 30.54
N ARG A 464 -19.06 -8.78 29.31
CA ARG A 464 -19.43 -8.11 28.06
C ARG A 464 -20.82 -7.51 28.23
N LYS A 465 -20.94 -6.18 28.16
CA LYS A 465 -22.11 -5.65 27.49
C LYS A 465 -21.98 -6.23 26.08
N LYS A 466 -22.86 -7.17 25.73
CA LYS A 466 -23.18 -7.37 24.33
C LYS A 466 -23.62 -5.99 23.87
N HIS A 467 -22.69 -5.20 23.35
CA HIS A 467 -23.09 -4.18 22.41
C HIS A 467 -23.86 -4.99 21.38
N SER A 468 -25.17 -4.69 21.30
CA SER A 468 -25.94 -4.97 20.10
C SER A 468 -24.99 -4.72 18.94
N GLU A 469 -24.91 -5.67 17.99
CA GLU A 469 -24.20 -5.44 16.73
C GLU A 469 -24.27 -3.95 16.41
N PRO A 470 -23.13 -3.23 16.33
CA PRO A 470 -23.16 -1.80 16.03
C PRO A 470 -24.16 -1.67 14.91
N PRO A 471 -25.28 -0.91 15.12
CA PRO A 471 -26.50 -1.08 14.34
C PRO A 471 -26.02 -1.17 12.94
N SER A 472 -26.14 -2.36 12.30
CA SER A 472 -25.37 -2.64 11.09
C SER A 472 -25.61 -1.40 10.27
N VAL A 473 -24.58 -0.56 10.11
CA VAL A 473 -24.68 0.51 9.14
C VAL A 473 -24.63 -0.40 7.94
N ALA A 474 -25.82 -0.79 7.49
CA ALA A 474 -25.98 -1.57 6.31
C ALA A 474 -25.13 -0.76 5.37
N LEU A 475 -23.98 -1.33 4.97
CA LEU A 475 -23.13 -0.73 3.97
C LEU A 475 -24.15 -0.27 2.94
N PRO A 476 -24.33 1.06 2.76
CA PRO A 476 -25.48 1.56 2.03
C PRO A 476 -25.54 0.72 0.79
N ALA A 477 -26.65 -0.03 0.64
CA ALA A 477 -26.72 -1.20 -0.22
C ALA A 477 -25.90 -0.92 -1.48
N GLU A 478 -24.87 -1.75 -1.77
CA GLU A 478 -23.83 -1.46 -2.78
C GLU A 478 -24.40 -0.48 -3.78
N PRO A 479 -23.96 0.81 -3.79
CA PRO A 479 -24.64 1.84 -4.55
C PRO A 479 -24.86 1.26 -5.93
N GLN A 480 -26.15 1.10 -6.28
CA GLN A 480 -26.55 0.38 -7.48
C GLN A 480 -25.64 0.90 -8.58
N LYS A 481 -24.78 0.05 -9.14
CA LYS A 481 -23.83 0.48 -10.16
C LYS A 481 -24.66 1.03 -11.30
N THR A 482 -24.88 2.34 -11.29
CA THR A 482 -25.56 3.07 -12.34
C THR A 482 -24.54 3.20 -13.43
N THR A 483 -24.35 2.11 -14.18
CA THR A 483 -23.68 2.16 -15.46
C THR A 483 -24.55 3.03 -16.35
N ILE A 484 -24.13 4.29 -16.50
CA ILE A 484 -24.69 5.16 -17.53
C ILE A 484 -24.24 4.55 -18.86
N PRO A 485 -25.18 4.04 -19.67
CA PRO A 485 -24.80 3.36 -20.89
C PRO A 485 -24.20 4.40 -21.85
N LEU A 486 -23.03 4.10 -22.41
CA LEU A 486 -22.38 4.95 -23.42
C LEU A 486 -23.19 5.05 -24.73
N TYR A 487 -24.23 4.19 -24.86
CA TYR A 487 -25.20 4.20 -25.93
C TYR A 487 -26.60 4.11 -25.34
N VAL A 488 -27.45 5.10 -25.62
CA VAL A 488 -28.89 5.04 -25.30
C VAL A 488 -29.59 4.60 -26.58
N GLU A 489 -30.20 3.41 -26.57
CA GLU A 489 -30.98 2.91 -27.71
C GLU A 489 -30.24 2.91 -29.06
N GLN A 490 -28.94 2.59 -29.05
CA GLN A 490 -28.04 2.62 -30.24
C GLN A 490 -27.67 4.02 -30.76
N GLN A 491 -28.06 5.10 -30.07
CA GLN A 491 -27.57 6.46 -30.30
C GLN A 491 -26.38 6.77 -29.36
N PRO A 492 -25.42 7.60 -29.80
CA PRO A 492 -24.29 7.98 -28.96
C PRO A 492 -24.77 8.81 -27.75
N PHE A 493 -24.18 8.59 -26.58
CA PHE A 493 -24.40 9.44 -25.40
C PHE A 493 -23.68 10.79 -25.59
N ILE A 494 -24.42 11.88 -25.69
CA ILE A 494 -23.92 13.22 -26.01
C ILE A 494 -23.65 14.00 -24.72
N THR A 495 -22.38 14.35 -24.50
CA THR A 495 -21.98 15.21 -23.38
C THR A 495 -21.49 16.56 -23.88
N VAL A 496 -21.88 17.65 -23.21
CA VAL A 496 -21.38 19.00 -23.51
C VAL A 496 -20.43 19.44 -22.41
N GLU A 497 -19.21 19.84 -22.79
CA GLU A 497 -18.22 20.38 -21.86
C GLU A 497 -18.54 21.85 -21.54
N VAL A 498 -18.57 22.17 -20.25
CA VAL A 498 -18.85 23.52 -19.75
C VAL A 498 -17.82 23.88 -18.68
N SER A 499 -17.20 25.04 -18.84
CA SER A 499 -16.30 25.59 -17.84
C SER A 499 -17.05 26.40 -16.79
N PRO A 500 -16.75 26.23 -15.48
CA PRO A 500 -17.30 27.09 -14.45
C PRO A 500 -16.97 28.57 -14.69
N PRO A 501 -17.84 29.48 -14.25
CA PRO A 501 -17.60 30.91 -14.41
C PRO A 501 -16.40 31.37 -13.58
N LYS A 502 -15.69 32.38 -14.08
CA LYS A 502 -14.60 33.04 -13.34
C LYS A 502 -15.09 33.99 -12.24
N THR A 503 -16.39 34.25 -12.19
CA THR A 503 -17.03 35.19 -11.26
C THR A 503 -18.20 34.51 -10.55
N ILE A 504 -18.83 35.24 -9.62
CA ILE A 504 -20.05 34.79 -8.94
C ILE A 504 -21.29 34.84 -9.83
N HIS A 505 -21.21 35.37 -11.05
CA HIS A 505 -22.32 35.47 -11.98
C HIS A 505 -22.36 34.24 -12.89
N PHE A 506 -23.35 33.38 -12.68
CA PHE A 506 -23.44 32.07 -13.35
C PHE A 506 -24.73 31.87 -14.16
N GLN A 507 -25.68 32.81 -14.08
CA GLN A 507 -27.03 32.63 -14.64
C GLN A 507 -27.04 32.45 -16.16
N GLU A 508 -26.17 33.17 -16.88
CA GLU A 508 -26.07 33.05 -18.34
C GLU A 508 -25.60 31.66 -18.77
N ILE A 509 -24.62 31.08 -18.05
CA ILE A 509 -24.13 29.73 -18.31
C ILE A 509 -25.23 28.69 -18.02
N LEU A 510 -26.04 28.89 -16.98
CA LEU A 510 -27.19 28.01 -16.71
C LEU A 510 -28.24 28.07 -17.83
N ASN A 511 -28.50 29.26 -18.40
CA ASN A 511 -29.39 29.40 -19.54
C ASN A 511 -28.87 28.61 -20.75
N HIS A 512 -27.55 28.64 -21.00
CA HIS A 512 -26.92 27.83 -22.04
C HIS A 512 -27.03 26.33 -21.76
N ILE A 513 -26.81 25.88 -20.52
CA ILE A 513 -26.99 24.48 -20.13
C ILE A 513 -28.42 24.00 -20.41
N GLN A 514 -29.42 24.83 -20.11
CA GLN A 514 -30.81 24.50 -20.42
C GLN A 514 -31.05 24.42 -21.94
N ALA A 515 -30.44 25.32 -22.72
CA ALA A 515 -30.50 25.25 -24.18
C ALA A 515 -29.83 23.97 -24.72
N TYR A 516 -28.69 23.56 -24.17
CA TYR A 516 -28.03 22.30 -24.54
C TYR A 516 -28.89 21.08 -24.21
N LYS A 517 -29.52 21.06 -23.02
CA LYS A 517 -30.48 20.01 -22.65
C LYS A 517 -31.63 19.94 -23.66
N ASN A 518 -32.22 21.08 -23.99
CA ASN A 518 -33.33 21.16 -24.96
C ASN A 518 -32.91 20.75 -26.38
N ALA A 519 -31.63 20.91 -26.73
CA ALA A 519 -31.06 20.47 -28.00
C ALA A 519 -30.69 18.97 -28.04
N GLY A 520 -30.87 18.24 -26.92
CA GLY A 520 -30.64 16.80 -26.84
C GLY A 520 -29.31 16.38 -26.20
N ALA A 521 -28.66 17.24 -25.41
CA ALA A 521 -27.53 16.81 -24.59
C ALA A 521 -27.98 15.88 -23.45
N ASP A 522 -27.32 14.73 -23.31
CA ASP A 522 -27.61 13.74 -22.26
C ASP A 522 -26.99 14.10 -20.91
N ALA A 523 -25.82 14.77 -20.94
CA ALA A 523 -25.11 15.21 -19.74
C ALA A 523 -24.23 16.46 -19.98
N ILE A 524 -23.87 17.11 -18.87
CA ILE A 524 -22.88 18.19 -18.84
C ILE A 524 -21.60 17.69 -18.18
N ASN A 525 -20.47 17.87 -18.87
CA ASN A 525 -19.13 17.70 -18.31
C ASN A 525 -18.66 19.04 -17.74
N VAL A 526 -18.52 19.14 -16.43
CA VAL A 526 -18.03 20.37 -15.78
C VAL A 526 -16.52 20.28 -15.61
N THR A 527 -15.78 21.13 -16.33
CA THR A 527 -14.31 21.11 -16.31
C THR A 527 -13.75 21.58 -14.98
N GLU A 528 -12.58 21.06 -14.61
CA GLU A 528 -11.83 21.49 -13.44
C GLU A 528 -10.49 22.13 -13.84
N ASN A 529 -10.40 23.44 -13.59
CA ASN A 529 -9.28 24.34 -13.82
C ASN A 529 -8.55 24.09 -15.15
N PRO A 530 -9.24 24.11 -16.31
CA PRO A 530 -8.63 23.85 -17.62
C PRO A 530 -7.52 24.87 -17.89
N MET A 531 -6.39 24.41 -18.45
CA MET A 531 -5.18 25.21 -18.65
C MET A 531 -4.65 25.87 -17.36
N ALA A 532 -4.94 25.28 -16.19
CA ALA A 532 -4.53 25.80 -14.87
C ALA A 532 -5.01 27.25 -14.59
N ARG A 533 -6.19 27.61 -15.09
CA ARG A 533 -6.82 28.92 -14.83
C ARG A 533 -7.82 28.87 -13.70
N MET A 534 -7.88 29.95 -12.91
CA MET A 534 -8.81 30.09 -11.79
C MET A 534 -10.25 30.27 -12.29
N HIS A 535 -11.18 29.54 -11.67
CA HIS A 535 -12.63 29.75 -11.77
C HIS A 535 -13.34 29.32 -10.48
N MET A 536 -14.66 29.50 -10.42
CA MET A 536 -15.51 28.97 -9.34
C MET A 536 -15.28 27.45 -9.17
N SER A 537 -15.28 26.95 -7.93
CA SER A 537 -15.19 25.51 -7.67
C SER A 537 -16.14 24.70 -8.57
N SER A 538 -15.60 23.75 -9.32
CA SER A 538 -16.37 22.90 -10.24
C SER A 538 -17.45 22.11 -9.51
N LEU A 539 -17.15 21.61 -8.30
CA LEU A 539 -18.12 20.94 -7.45
C LEU A 539 -19.25 21.87 -7.01
N ALA A 540 -18.93 23.10 -6.58
CA ALA A 540 -19.94 24.09 -6.23
C ALA A 540 -20.83 24.44 -7.43
N PHE A 541 -20.24 24.57 -8.62
CA PHE A 541 -20.99 24.83 -9.84
C PHE A 541 -21.90 23.65 -10.23
N CYS A 542 -21.45 22.41 -10.07
CA CYS A 542 -22.30 21.22 -10.23
C CYS A 542 -23.54 21.28 -9.33
N ALA A 543 -23.37 21.65 -8.06
CA ALA A 543 -24.49 21.80 -7.12
C ALA A 543 -25.46 22.90 -7.55
N LEU A 544 -24.97 24.02 -8.10
CA LEU A 544 -25.81 25.10 -8.62
C LEU A 544 -26.64 24.63 -9.84
N ILE A 545 -26.03 23.87 -10.74
CA ILE A 545 -26.74 23.29 -11.90
C ILE A 545 -27.81 22.31 -11.40
N LYS A 546 -27.50 21.38 -10.49
CA LYS A 546 -28.46 20.40 -9.95
C LYS A 546 -29.68 21.02 -9.25
N ARG A 547 -29.54 22.21 -8.69
CA ARG A 547 -30.66 22.94 -8.08
C ARG A 547 -31.65 23.49 -9.11
N GLN A 548 -31.24 23.68 -10.36
CA GLN A 548 -32.03 24.34 -11.40
C GLN A 548 -32.28 23.45 -12.63
N SER A 549 -31.60 22.31 -12.75
CA SER A 549 -31.73 21.37 -13.84
C SER A 549 -31.53 19.94 -13.37
N ASP A 550 -32.30 19.03 -13.95
CA ASP A 550 -32.26 17.58 -13.79
C ASP A 550 -31.31 16.89 -14.80
N ILE A 551 -30.60 17.65 -15.65
CA ILE A 551 -29.58 17.09 -16.54
C ILE A 551 -28.51 16.33 -15.74
N LYS A 552 -27.98 15.25 -16.31
CA LYS A 552 -26.86 14.51 -15.72
C LYS A 552 -25.61 15.37 -15.71
N ILE A 553 -24.81 15.26 -14.68
CA ILE A 553 -23.59 16.04 -14.51
C ILE A 553 -22.42 15.11 -14.23
N PHE A 554 -21.37 15.28 -15.02
CA PHE A 554 -20.08 14.65 -14.83
C PHE A 554 -19.07 15.71 -14.38
N LEU A 555 -18.50 15.49 -13.20
CA LEU A 555 -17.48 16.38 -12.65
C LEU A 555 -16.10 15.92 -13.15
N HIS A 556 -15.34 16.81 -13.77
CA HIS A 556 -13.92 16.56 -13.97
C HIS A 556 -13.19 16.70 -12.63
N VAL A 557 -12.35 15.73 -12.28
CA VAL A 557 -11.49 15.77 -11.09
C VAL A 557 -10.05 15.60 -11.51
N THR A 558 -9.19 16.55 -11.17
CA THR A 558 -7.76 16.53 -11.51
C THR A 558 -6.88 16.18 -10.32
N THR A 559 -5.82 15.41 -10.54
CA THR A 559 -4.84 15.06 -9.49
C THR A 559 -3.70 16.09 -9.33
N ARG A 560 -3.70 17.15 -10.14
CA ARG A 560 -2.60 18.12 -10.21
C ARG A 560 -2.41 18.91 -8.93
N ASP A 561 -3.48 19.50 -8.41
CA ASP A 561 -3.45 20.55 -7.38
C ASP A 561 -4.01 20.08 -6.04
N LYS A 562 -4.38 18.80 -5.93
CA LYS A 562 -5.01 18.22 -4.73
C LYS A 562 -4.22 17.01 -4.24
N ASN A 563 -4.05 16.93 -2.92
CA ASN A 563 -3.57 15.73 -2.24
C ASN A 563 -4.70 14.71 -2.08
N LEU A 564 -4.37 13.51 -1.59
CA LEU A 564 -5.36 12.45 -1.39
C LEU A 564 -6.57 12.90 -0.54
N LEU A 565 -6.32 13.62 0.56
CA LEU A 565 -7.38 14.07 1.47
C LEU A 565 -8.36 15.03 0.78
N ALA A 566 -7.86 16.00 0.02
CA ALA A 566 -8.69 16.93 -0.74
C ALA A 566 -9.52 16.20 -1.81
N LEU A 567 -8.92 15.24 -2.51
CA LEU A 567 -9.61 14.42 -3.50
C LEU A 567 -10.74 13.60 -2.87
N GLN A 568 -10.48 12.92 -1.75
CA GLN A 568 -11.50 12.13 -1.03
C GLN A 568 -12.65 13.03 -0.54
N SER A 569 -12.33 14.19 0.04
CA SER A 569 -13.33 15.17 0.50
C SER A 569 -14.22 15.65 -0.64
N ASP A 570 -13.64 16.00 -1.79
CA ASP A 570 -14.39 16.47 -2.96
C ASP A 570 -15.25 15.36 -3.57
N LEU A 571 -14.76 14.12 -3.61
CA LEU A 571 -15.54 12.98 -4.12
C LEU A 571 -16.72 12.65 -3.21
N LEU A 572 -16.54 12.68 -1.88
CA LEU A 572 -17.63 12.54 -0.93
C LEU A 572 -18.65 13.68 -1.08
N GLY A 573 -18.18 14.91 -1.24
CA GLY A 573 -19.03 16.06 -1.52
C GLY A 573 -19.80 15.92 -2.84
N ALA A 574 -19.16 15.45 -3.91
CA ALA A 574 -19.77 15.20 -5.20
C ALA A 574 -20.89 14.15 -5.10
N ALA A 575 -20.63 13.03 -4.42
CA ALA A 575 -21.63 12.00 -4.17
C ALA A 575 -22.81 12.54 -3.36
N ALA A 576 -22.56 13.28 -2.27
CA ALA A 576 -23.60 13.87 -1.43
C ALA A 576 -24.46 14.92 -2.16
N LEU A 577 -23.87 15.62 -3.13
CA LEU A 577 -24.55 16.62 -3.97
C LEU A 577 -25.25 16.01 -5.20
N GLY A 578 -25.19 14.69 -5.37
CA GLY A 578 -25.86 13.97 -6.46
C GLY A 578 -25.20 14.13 -7.82
N VAL A 579 -23.88 14.31 -7.88
CA VAL A 579 -23.12 14.26 -9.14
C VAL A 579 -23.21 12.84 -9.73
N ASP A 580 -23.57 12.73 -11.01
CA ASP A 580 -23.88 11.44 -11.65
C ASP A 580 -22.64 10.66 -12.10
N GLY A 581 -21.49 11.32 -12.22
CA GLY A 581 -20.26 10.70 -12.65
C GLY A 581 -19.04 11.57 -12.46
N VAL A 582 -17.86 10.95 -12.49
CA VAL A 582 -16.58 11.64 -12.37
C VAL A 582 -15.68 11.28 -13.55
N VAL A 583 -15.07 12.30 -14.16
CA VAL A 583 -14.02 12.15 -15.17
C VAL A 583 -12.67 12.38 -14.48
N ALA A 584 -11.94 11.31 -14.24
CA ALA A 584 -10.62 11.36 -13.62
C ALA A 584 -9.56 11.83 -14.62
N LEU A 585 -8.89 12.93 -14.32
CA LEU A 585 -7.87 13.55 -15.16
C LEU A 585 -6.57 13.77 -14.39
N LYS A 586 -5.45 13.86 -15.12
CA LYS A 586 -4.18 14.31 -14.54
C LYS A 586 -4.18 15.81 -14.26
N GLY A 587 -4.75 16.60 -15.18
CA GLY A 587 -4.68 18.06 -15.18
C GLY A 587 -3.40 18.60 -15.84
N ASP A 588 -3.50 19.79 -16.44
CA ASP A 588 -2.38 20.49 -17.07
C ASP A 588 -1.43 21.06 -16.02
N PRO A 589 -0.08 20.97 -16.17
CA PRO A 589 0.88 21.51 -15.20
C PRO A 589 0.54 22.93 -14.74
N ALA A 590 0.62 23.17 -13.43
CA ALA A 590 0.18 24.45 -12.84
C ALA A 590 0.96 25.66 -13.39
N SER A 591 2.20 25.45 -13.83
CA SER A 591 3.08 26.45 -14.43
C SER A 591 2.60 26.99 -15.79
N ILE A 592 1.64 26.33 -16.45
CA ILE A 592 1.07 26.77 -17.74
C ILE A 592 -0.05 27.79 -17.54
N GLY A 593 -0.55 27.94 -16.30
CA GLY A 593 -1.71 28.75 -15.97
C GLY A 593 -1.42 30.20 -15.62
N ASP A 594 -2.45 30.86 -15.05
CA ASP A 594 -2.42 32.28 -14.69
C ASP A 594 -1.48 32.58 -13.50
N ILE A 595 -1.03 31.53 -12.79
CA ILE A 595 -0.17 31.63 -11.60
C ILE A 595 1.11 30.79 -11.84
N PRO A 596 2.17 31.36 -12.42
CA PRO A 596 3.37 30.61 -12.82
C PRO A 596 4.15 30.01 -11.64
N TYR A 597 3.92 30.49 -10.42
CA TYR A 597 4.53 29.98 -9.19
C TYR A 597 3.68 28.94 -8.45
N ALA A 598 2.54 28.54 -9.01
CA ALA A 598 1.69 27.54 -8.38
C ALA A 598 2.36 26.16 -8.36
N THR A 599 2.46 25.57 -7.18
CA THR A 599 3.04 24.24 -6.99
C THR A 599 2.03 23.17 -7.38
N SER A 600 2.46 22.17 -8.15
CA SER A 600 1.65 20.96 -8.37
C SER A 600 1.90 19.94 -7.26
N VAL A 601 0.84 19.26 -6.83
CA VAL A 601 0.84 18.27 -5.74
C VAL A 601 1.10 16.87 -6.28
N PHE A 602 0.32 16.39 -7.26
CA PHE A 602 0.46 15.07 -7.91
C PHE A 602 0.66 13.86 -6.96
N ASP A 603 0.05 13.92 -5.78
CA ASP A 603 0.15 12.87 -4.75
C ASP A 603 -0.49 11.55 -5.23
N VAL A 604 -1.58 11.66 -6.01
CA VAL A 604 -2.35 10.55 -6.57
C VAL A 604 -2.16 10.48 -8.09
N SER A 605 -2.02 9.28 -8.65
CA SER A 605 -1.98 9.06 -10.10
C SER A 605 -3.40 9.07 -10.70
N THR A 606 -3.57 9.33 -12.00
CA THR A 606 -4.90 9.29 -12.64
C THR A 606 -5.56 7.90 -12.52
N THR A 607 -4.78 6.83 -12.62
CA THR A 607 -5.25 5.46 -12.37
C THR A 607 -5.60 5.22 -10.91
N GLY A 608 -4.87 5.85 -9.98
CA GLY A 608 -5.15 5.85 -8.56
C GLY A 608 -6.48 6.54 -8.23
N LEU A 609 -6.73 7.69 -8.85
CA LEU A 609 -8.01 8.40 -8.72
C LEU A 609 -9.19 7.53 -9.20
N ILE A 610 -9.05 6.83 -10.32
CA ILE A 610 -10.08 5.87 -10.79
C ILE A 610 -10.36 4.78 -9.76
N LYS A 611 -9.34 4.34 -9.01
CA LYS A 611 -9.54 3.37 -7.93
C LYS A 611 -10.20 3.96 -6.71
N ILE A 612 -9.85 5.19 -6.32
CA ILE A 612 -10.46 5.89 -5.17
C ILE A 612 -11.94 6.20 -5.43
N ILE A 613 -12.32 6.47 -6.68
CA ILE A 613 -13.71 6.71 -7.08
C ILE A 613 -14.59 5.45 -6.94
N ARG A 614 -14.00 4.26 -7.05
CA ARG A 614 -14.70 2.98 -6.99
C ARG A 614 -14.81 2.49 -5.55
#